data_AF-A0A5J4VUY0-F1
#
_entry.id   AF-A0A5J4VUY0-F1
#
_cell.length_a   1.000
_cell.length_b   1.000
_cell.length_c   1.000
_cell.angle_alpha   90.00
_cell.angle_beta   90.00
_cell.angle_gamma   90.00
#
_symmetry.space_group_name_H-M   'P 1'
#
loop_
_entity.id
_entity.type
_entity.pdbx_description
1 polymer ?
#
loop_
_entity_poly.entity_id
_entity_poly.type
_entity_poly.pdbx_seq_one_letter_code
_entity_poly.pdbx_strand_id
1 'polypeptide(L)'
;HLDPVHLDQDDRRYLFDAKIIPMTEAKKEIIEVSLTDIDRFCIQCFKQLKVGWLCDEALRYCPDSIKTANFRLQIHKNCETICQHVMKKNIRLYKIKEDKIAELEQYVEDDDNQVIINEINDEHYNT
;
A
#
# COMPACT_ATOMS: atom_id res chain seq x y z
N HIS A 1 -60.10 15.12 25.91
CA HIS A 1 -58.90 14.70 26.66
C HIS A 1 -57.96 14.16 25.60
N LEU A 2 -56.95 14.94 25.19
CA LEU A 2 -56.00 14.53 24.13
C LEU A 2 -54.91 13.71 24.82
N ASP A 3 -54.74 12.47 24.37
CA ASP A 3 -53.65 11.62 24.86
C ASP A 3 -52.30 12.25 24.45
N PRO A 4 -51.30 12.26 25.36
CA PRO A 4 -49.98 12.76 25.00
C PRO A 4 -49.32 11.79 24.02
N VAL A 5 -48.90 12.32 22.88
CA VAL A 5 -48.01 11.63 21.94
C VAL A 5 -46.75 11.22 22.72
N HIS A 6 -46.59 9.91 22.92
CA HIS A 6 -45.33 9.34 23.38
C HIS A 6 -44.36 9.44 22.21
N LEU A 7 -43.57 10.52 22.19
CA LEU A 7 -42.41 10.63 21.32
C LEU A 7 -41.43 9.54 21.76
N ASP A 8 -41.25 8.53 20.89
CA ASP A 8 -40.22 7.52 21.05
C ASP A 8 -38.89 8.19 21.38
N GLN A 9 -38.34 7.85 22.55
CA GLN A 9 -37.04 8.33 23.01
C GLN A 9 -35.87 7.65 22.27
N ASP A 10 -36.01 7.44 20.96
CA ASP A 10 -34.98 6.81 20.12
C ASP A 10 -34.20 7.84 19.30
N ASP A 11 -34.15 9.10 19.78
CA ASP A 11 -33.47 10.19 19.11
C ASP A 11 -32.05 10.39 19.68
N ARG A 12 -31.10 9.75 19.01
CA ARG A 12 -29.79 10.32 18.66
C ARG A 12 -28.86 10.74 19.80
N ARG A 13 -28.45 9.77 20.61
CA ARG A 13 -27.04 9.75 21.05
C ARG A 13 -26.30 8.76 20.19
N TYR A 14 -25.98 9.16 18.96
CA TYR A 14 -24.77 8.67 18.33
C TYR A 14 -23.66 8.93 19.35
N LEU A 15 -23.20 7.85 19.98
CA LEU A 15 -22.11 7.83 20.91
C LEU A 15 -20.92 8.39 20.15
N PHE A 16 -20.66 9.69 20.29
CA PHE A 16 -19.43 10.31 19.81
C PHE A 16 -18.30 9.68 20.62
N ASP A 17 -17.81 8.55 20.13
CA ASP A 17 -16.56 8.00 20.61
C ASP A 17 -15.46 8.83 19.98
N ALA A 18 -14.87 9.73 20.76
CA ALA A 18 -13.77 10.59 20.32
C ALA A 18 -12.55 9.77 19.83
N LYS A 19 -12.49 8.47 20.12
CA LYS A 19 -11.47 7.55 19.61
C LYS A 19 -11.73 7.12 18.16
N ILE A 20 -12.96 7.23 17.67
CA ILE A 20 -13.37 6.83 16.32
C ILE A 20 -13.48 8.09 15.46
N ILE A 21 -12.35 8.54 14.91
CA ILE A 21 -12.34 9.63 13.94
C ILE A 21 -12.68 9.02 12.57
N PRO A 22 -13.88 9.29 12.00
CA PRO A 22 -14.27 8.74 10.71
C PRO A 22 -13.29 9.15 9.61
N MET A 23 -13.10 8.28 8.61
CA MET A 23 -12.28 8.61 7.46
C MET A 23 -13.07 9.54 6.52
N THR A 24 -12.79 10.84 6.63
CA THR A 24 -13.39 11.90 5.78
C THR A 24 -12.47 12.25 4.62
N GLU A 25 -13.00 12.94 3.61
CA GLU A 25 -12.20 13.35 2.44
C GLU A 25 -11.01 14.24 2.82
N ALA A 26 -11.23 15.24 3.65
CA ALA A 26 -10.15 16.08 4.18
C ALA A 26 -9.10 15.27 4.96
N LYS A 27 -9.51 14.21 5.67
CA LYS A 27 -8.56 13.33 6.37
C LYS A 27 -7.74 12.49 5.39
N LYS A 28 -8.32 12.03 4.29
CA LYS A 28 -7.58 11.35 3.21
C LYS A 28 -6.57 12.30 2.58
N GLU A 29 -6.97 13.52 2.20
CA GLU A 29 -6.08 14.52 1.61
C GLU A 29 -4.87 14.82 2.50
N ILE A 30 -5.09 15.00 3.81
CA ILE A 30 -4.01 15.24 4.78
C ILE A 30 -3.03 14.06 4.83
N ILE A 31 -3.54 12.83 4.81
CA ILE A 31 -2.68 11.64 4.83
C ILE A 31 -1.97 11.46 3.49
N GLU A 32 -2.62 11.74 2.38
CA GLU A 32 -2.03 11.67 1.04
C GLU A 32 -0.86 12.66 0.89
N VAL A 33 -1.02 13.89 1.37
CA VAL A 33 0.07 14.89 1.42
C VAL A 33 1.24 14.43 2.30
N SER A 34 0.97 13.53 3.26
CA SER A 34 1.99 12.96 4.15
C SER A 34 2.72 11.76 3.55
N LEU A 35 2.30 11.25 2.38
CA LEU A 35 2.96 10.14 1.70
C LEU A 35 4.34 10.57 1.18
N THR A 36 5.36 9.84 1.61
CA THR A 36 6.71 10.00 1.09
C THR A 36 6.83 9.42 -0.32
N ASP A 37 7.86 9.82 -1.07
CA ASP A 37 8.13 9.27 -2.40
C ASP A 37 8.26 7.74 -2.40
N ILE A 38 8.78 7.15 -1.32
CA ILE A 38 8.85 5.69 -1.20
C ILE A 38 7.50 5.05 -0.89
N ASP A 39 6.60 5.74 -0.18
CA ASP A 39 5.23 5.27 0.03
C ASP A 39 4.48 5.28 -1.32
N ARG A 40 4.59 6.38 -2.07
CA ARG A 40 4.02 6.52 -3.42
C ARG A 40 4.53 5.43 -4.37
N PHE A 41 5.84 5.16 -4.37
CA PHE A 41 6.43 4.05 -5.11
C PHE A 41 5.81 2.69 -4.74
N CYS A 42 5.66 2.42 -3.43
CA CYS A 42 5.10 1.15 -2.96
C CYS A 42 3.62 1.00 -3.31
N ILE A 43 2.86 2.09 -3.34
CA ILE A 43 1.45 2.11 -3.77
C ILE A 43 1.36 1.84 -5.29
N GLN A 44 2.18 2.52 -6.10
CA GLN A 44 2.20 2.34 -7.54
C GLN A 44 2.59 0.91 -7.97
N CYS A 45 3.58 0.32 -7.29
CA CYS A 45 4.06 -1.05 -7.57
C CYS A 45 3.49 -2.09 -6.60
N PHE A 46 2.33 -1.81 -5.98
CA PHE A 46 1.81 -2.58 -4.85
C PHE A 46 1.62 -4.06 -5.16
N LYS A 47 1.04 -4.38 -6.32
CA LYS A 47 0.73 -5.78 -6.67
C LYS A 47 1.99 -6.62 -6.81
N GLN A 48 3.03 -6.10 -7.46
CA GLN A 48 4.31 -6.76 -7.65
C GLN A 48 5.04 -6.91 -6.31
N LEU A 49 5.07 -5.84 -5.51
CA LEU A 49 5.72 -5.87 -4.19
C LEU A 49 4.97 -6.74 -3.19
N LYS A 50 3.64 -6.90 -3.29
CA LYS A 50 2.84 -7.79 -2.42
C LYS A 50 3.21 -9.26 -2.64
N VAL A 51 3.45 -9.67 -3.89
CA VAL A 51 3.87 -11.05 -4.23
C VAL A 51 5.38 -11.27 -4.13
N GLY A 52 6.16 -10.19 -4.18
CA GLY A 52 7.62 -10.19 -4.16
C GLY A 52 8.20 -9.87 -5.53
N TRP A 53 8.91 -8.75 -5.65
CA TRP A 53 9.44 -8.22 -6.90
C TRP A 53 10.96 -8.17 -6.92
N LEU A 54 11.58 -8.48 -8.07
CA LEU A 54 13.04 -8.50 -8.21
C LEU A 54 13.66 -7.16 -7.82
N CYS A 55 14.66 -7.18 -6.93
CA CYS A 55 15.30 -5.96 -6.44
C CYS A 55 15.89 -5.11 -7.57
N ASP A 56 16.47 -5.76 -8.59
CA ASP A 56 17.08 -5.06 -9.72
C ASP A 56 16.05 -4.46 -10.67
N GLU A 57 14.88 -5.10 -10.83
CA GLU A 57 13.77 -4.53 -11.60
C GLU A 57 13.14 -3.35 -10.86
N ALA A 58 12.85 -3.51 -9.57
CA ALA A 58 12.30 -2.43 -8.73
C ALA A 58 13.18 -1.17 -8.75
N LEU A 59 14.50 -1.33 -8.81
CA LEU A 59 15.46 -0.23 -8.86
C LEU A 59 15.34 0.63 -10.13
N ARG A 60 14.88 0.05 -11.25
CA ARG A 60 14.66 0.78 -12.51
C ARG A 60 13.48 1.75 -12.44
N TYR A 61 12.57 1.50 -11.51
CA TYR A 61 11.41 2.35 -11.24
C TYR A 61 11.63 3.24 -10.00
N CYS A 62 12.87 3.35 -9.52
CA CYS A 62 13.21 4.27 -8.44
C CYS A 62 12.79 5.70 -8.83
N PRO A 63 12.04 6.42 -7.97
CA PRO A 63 11.70 7.81 -8.24
C PRO A 63 12.94 8.66 -8.48
N ASP A 64 12.90 9.58 -9.44
CA ASP A 64 14.02 10.48 -9.77
C ASP A 64 14.48 11.34 -8.59
N SER A 65 13.57 11.60 -7.65
CA SER A 65 13.84 12.34 -6.41
C SER A 65 14.73 11.56 -5.42
N ILE A 66 14.82 10.23 -5.56
CA ILE A 66 15.57 9.35 -4.66
C ILE A 66 16.82 8.85 -5.36
N LYS A 67 18.00 9.09 -4.76
CA LYS A 67 19.24 8.44 -5.20
C LYS A 67 19.13 6.93 -5.00
N THR A 68 19.56 6.14 -5.99
CA THR A 68 19.59 4.67 -5.97
C THR A 68 20.17 4.08 -4.67
N ALA A 69 21.24 4.68 -4.13
CA ALA A 69 21.85 4.24 -2.87
C ALA A 69 20.90 4.43 -1.67
N ASN A 70 20.13 5.51 -1.66
CA ASN A 70 19.14 5.81 -0.63
C ASN A 70 17.85 5.00 -0.81
N PHE A 71 17.47 4.69 -2.06
CA PHE A 71 16.29 3.88 -2.36
C PHE A 71 16.33 2.54 -1.64
N ARG A 72 17.47 1.84 -1.72
CA ARG A 72 17.67 0.55 -1.04
C ARG A 72 17.45 0.64 0.47
N LEU A 73 17.78 1.78 1.09
CA LEU A 73 17.56 2.00 2.51
C LEU A 73 16.11 2.38 2.81
N GLN A 74 15.54 3.29 2.02
CA GLN A 74 14.21 3.83 2.26
C GLN A 74 13.11 2.81 1.98
N ILE A 75 13.28 1.93 0.97
CA ILE A 75 12.30 0.88 0.66
C ILE A 75 12.10 -0.08 1.85
N HIS A 76 13.10 -0.21 2.73
CA HIS A 76 12.99 -1.01 3.94
C HIS A 76 12.05 -0.44 5.00
N LYS A 77 11.53 0.78 4.83
CA LYS A 77 10.42 1.31 5.63
C LYS A 77 9.19 0.41 5.46
N ASN A 78 8.85 0.10 4.20
CA ASN A 78 7.60 -0.56 3.82
C ASN A 78 7.79 -2.02 3.40
N CYS A 79 8.96 -2.36 2.87
CA CYS A 79 9.27 -3.69 2.36
C CYS A 79 10.37 -4.37 3.19
N GLU A 80 10.44 -5.69 3.10
CA GLU A 80 11.59 -6.50 3.48
C GLU A 80 12.29 -7.04 2.22
N THR A 81 13.54 -7.48 2.37
CA THR A 81 14.20 -8.26 1.32
C THR A 81 14.13 -9.73 1.68
N ILE A 82 13.54 -10.52 0.78
CA ILE A 82 13.56 -11.98 0.88
C ILE A 82 14.52 -12.55 -0.16
N CYS A 83 15.13 -13.68 0.18
CA CYS A 83 15.95 -14.45 -0.75
C CYS A 83 15.19 -15.73 -1.12
N GLN A 84 15.07 -16.01 -2.41
CA GLN A 84 14.51 -17.26 -2.90
C GLN A 84 15.55 -18.00 -3.73
N HIS A 85 15.54 -19.32 -3.62
CA HIS A 85 16.42 -20.17 -4.40
C HIS A 85 15.63 -20.79 -5.56
N VAL A 86 15.86 -20.29 -6.76
CA VAL A 86 15.18 -20.74 -7.98
C VAL A 86 16.26 -21.22 -8.95
N MET A 87 16.16 -22.46 -9.41
CA MET A 87 17.04 -23.02 -10.44
C MET A 87 18.53 -22.84 -10.16
N LYS A 88 18.95 -23.15 -8.92
CA LYS A 88 20.35 -23.01 -8.44
C LYS A 88 20.86 -21.57 -8.36
N LYS A 89 19.99 -20.57 -8.54
CA LYS A 89 20.31 -19.14 -8.39
C LYS A 89 19.60 -18.60 -7.16
N ASN A 90 20.31 -17.78 -6.38
CA ASN A 90 19.71 -17.00 -5.31
C ASN A 90 19.21 -15.67 -5.88
N ILE A 91 17.90 -15.48 -5.89
CA ILE A 91 17.26 -14.23 -6.29
C ILE A 91 16.86 -13.44 -5.05
N ARG A 92 17.00 -12.11 -5.12
CA ARG A 92 16.59 -11.19 -4.05
C ARG A 92 15.34 -10.44 -4.50
N LEU A 93 14.31 -10.47 -3.67
CA LEU A 93 13.04 -9.84 -3.93
C LEU A 93 12.74 -8.81 -2.83
N TYR A 94 12.18 -7.67 -3.20
CA TYR A 94 11.48 -6.80 -2.27
C TYR A 94 10.05 -7.27 -2.11
N LYS A 95 9.61 -7.45 -0.86
CA LYS A 95 8.24 -7.82 -0.53
C LYS A 95 7.67 -6.85 0.51
N ILE A 96 6.43 -6.39 0.33
CA ILE A 96 5.76 -5.54 1.35
C ILE A 96 5.68 -6.31 2.66
N LYS A 97 6.04 -5.66 3.78
CA LYS A 97 5.90 -6.27 5.10
C LYS A 97 4.43 -6.47 5.42
N GLU A 98 4.09 -7.56 6.08
CA GLU A 98 2.69 -7.93 6.35
C GLU A 98 1.91 -6.82 7.08
N ASP A 99 2.55 -6.14 8.04
CA ASP A 99 1.96 -5.04 8.81
C ASP A 99 1.69 -3.77 7.99
N LYS A 100 2.29 -3.66 6.80
CA LYS A 100 2.15 -2.52 5.89
C LYS A 100 1.15 -2.73 4.76
N ILE A 101 0.69 -3.96 4.55
CA ILE A 101 -0.20 -4.28 3.43
C ILE A 101 -1.50 -3.47 3.52
N ALA A 102 -2.23 -3.58 4.63
CA ALA A 102 -3.51 -2.89 4.80
C ALA A 102 -3.37 -1.36 4.80
N GLU A 103 -2.25 -0.84 5.30
CA GLU A 103 -1.95 0.60 5.29
C GLU A 103 -1.75 1.13 3.87
N LEU A 104 -1.03 0.41 3.01
CA LEU A 104 -0.76 0.86 1.63
C LEU A 104 -1.92 0.54 0.69
N GLU A 105 -2.63 -0.56 0.88
CA GLU A 105 -3.74 -1.02 0.03
C GLU A 105 -4.88 0.00 -0.04
N GLN A 106 -5.10 0.79 1.02
CA GLN A 106 -6.15 1.82 1.05
C GLN A 106 -5.94 2.97 0.05
N TYR A 107 -4.71 3.13 -0.47
CA TYR A 107 -4.35 4.15 -1.47
C TYR A 107 -4.21 3.59 -2.88
N VAL A 108 -4.35 2.27 -3.05
CA VAL A 108 -4.28 1.65 -4.36
C VAL A 108 -5.63 1.93 -5.04
N GLU A 109 -5.65 2.86 -5.99
CA GLU A 109 -6.82 3.09 -6.83
C GLU A 109 -7.04 1.90 -7.77
N ASP A 110 -8.30 1.53 -8.02
CA ASP A 110 -8.63 0.42 -8.93
C ASP A 110 -8.18 0.68 -10.38
N ASP A 111 -7.99 1.95 -10.77
CA ASP A 111 -7.67 2.41 -12.13
C ASP A 111 -6.17 2.75 -12.35
N ASP A 112 -5.41 3.05 -11.28
CA ASP A 112 -3.93 3.20 -11.33
C ASP A 112 -3.21 1.86 -11.52
N ASN A 113 -3.99 0.81 -11.71
CA ASN A 113 -3.57 -0.45 -12.24
C ASN A 113 -3.24 -0.39 -13.75
N GLN A 114 -2.76 0.76 -14.24
CA GLN A 114 -2.14 0.94 -15.56
C GLN A 114 -0.82 0.15 -15.59
N VAL A 115 -0.98 -1.16 -15.79
CA VAL A 115 -0.09 -2.10 -16.47
C VAL A 115 1.41 -1.84 -16.25
N ILE A 116 1.93 -2.33 -15.12
CA ILE A 116 3.22 -3.04 -15.14
C ILE A 116 2.91 -4.54 -14.97
N ILE A 117 2.08 -5.07 -15.87
CA ILE A 117 2.08 -6.51 -16.10
C ILE A 117 3.31 -6.76 -16.98
N ASN A 118 4.44 -6.96 -16.33
CA ASN A 118 5.46 -7.75 -17.00
C ASN A 118 4.91 -9.17 -17.03
N GLU A 119 4.71 -9.72 -18.22
CA GLU A 119 4.61 -11.16 -18.50
C GLU A 119 5.92 -11.87 -18.14
N ILE A 120 6.44 -11.65 -16.94
CA ILE A 120 7.63 -12.32 -16.44
C ILE A 120 7.15 -13.19 -15.30
N ASN A 121 6.70 -14.39 -15.65
CA ASN A 121 6.88 -15.52 -14.76
C ASN A 121 7.14 -16.88 -15.43
N ASP A 122 7.17 -17.00 -16.77
CA ASP A 122 7.50 -18.29 -17.40
C ASP A 122 8.70 -18.26 -18.39
N GLU A 123 9.05 -17.13 -19.02
CA GLU A 123 10.10 -17.17 -20.06
C GLU A 123 11.54 -16.96 -19.53
N HIS A 124 11.72 -16.28 -18.39
CA HIS A 124 13.08 -15.99 -17.88
C HIS A 124 13.71 -17.10 -17.02
N TYR A 125 12.97 -18.18 -16.80
CA TYR A 125 13.42 -19.34 -16.01
C TYR A 125 13.68 -20.58 -16.90
N ASN A 126 13.36 -20.57 -18.20
CA ASN A 126 13.59 -21.72 -19.08
C ASN A 126 14.84 -21.62 -19.98
N THR A 127 15.91 -20.93 -19.55
CA THR A 127 17.22 -20.98 -20.24
C THR A 127 18.39 -21.08 -19.28
#